data_AF-A0A8J3PL49-F1
#
_entry.id   AF-A0A8J3PL49-F1
#
_cell.length_a   1.000
_cell.length_b   1.000
_cell.length_c   1.000
_cell.angle_alpha   90.00
_cell.angle_beta   90.00
_cell.angle_gamma   90.00
#
_symmetry.space_group_name_H-M   'P 1'
#
loop_
_entity.id
_entity.type
_entity.pdbx_description
1 polymer ?
#
loop_
_entity_poly.entity_id
_entity_poly.type
_entity_poly.pdbx_seq_one_letter_code
_entity_poly.pdbx_strand_id
1 'polypeptide(L)'
;MRKLADYLAHNHGTRRVRVGRERLRQLLRKHGLTFQSTKTWKESNDPDRDIKLARIEQVMTEVPDRVFAFDEFGPLAARPHAGAGWAPAGHPDRLPANYHKLHGVRQFHGCYSVGDDTLWGVVHRRKSAANTLAALKSIRRARPDGAPIYVILDNLSAHRGAAIRQWAARNKVELCFTPTYSSWANPIEAHFGPLHVHHRRIEPGQPPGVHQGHPRLSALAQRKRPPPRRPGRTTPRTHPHPL
;
A
#
# COMPACT_ATOMS: atom_id res chain seq x y z
N MET A 1 13.10 -18.55 -21.93
CA MET A 1 13.34 -19.88 -22.57
C MET A 1 13.82 -19.78 -24.01
N ARG A 2 12.99 -19.42 -25.02
CA ARG A 2 13.39 -19.42 -26.45
C ARG A 2 14.70 -18.65 -26.69
N LYS A 3 14.70 -17.33 -26.42
CA LYS A 3 15.87 -16.44 -26.52
C LYS A 3 17.15 -16.98 -25.84
N LEU A 4 17.03 -17.73 -24.73
CA LEU A 4 18.19 -18.29 -24.02
C LEU A 4 18.72 -19.56 -24.72
N ALA A 5 17.86 -20.41 -25.25
CA ALA A 5 18.28 -21.56 -26.07
C ALA A 5 18.92 -21.08 -27.38
N ASP A 6 18.34 -20.04 -28.01
CA ASP A 6 18.87 -19.43 -29.22
C ASP A 6 20.26 -18.80 -28.94
N TYR A 7 20.42 -18.07 -27.82
CA TYR A 7 21.70 -17.51 -27.39
C TYR A 7 22.76 -18.59 -27.16
N LEU A 8 22.44 -19.67 -26.42
CA LEU A 8 23.38 -20.78 -26.15
C LEU A 8 23.79 -21.54 -27.42
N ALA A 9 22.94 -21.58 -28.44
CA ALA A 9 23.24 -22.21 -29.72
C ALA A 9 24.16 -21.37 -30.62
N HIS A 10 24.15 -20.03 -30.47
CA HIS A 10 24.84 -19.11 -31.37
C HIS A 10 26.00 -18.33 -30.73
N ASN A 11 26.11 -18.23 -29.40
CA ASN A 11 27.16 -17.43 -28.77
C ASN A 11 28.57 -18.05 -28.99
N HIS A 12 29.54 -17.21 -29.36
CA HIS A 12 30.84 -17.65 -29.89
C HIS A 12 31.95 -17.79 -28.85
N GLY A 13 31.79 -17.25 -27.63
CA GLY A 13 32.92 -17.02 -26.72
C GLY A 13 33.43 -18.21 -25.89
N THR A 14 32.59 -19.21 -25.56
CA THR A 14 32.98 -20.23 -24.55
C THR A 14 32.61 -21.68 -24.86
N ARG A 15 31.44 -21.98 -25.45
CA ARG A 15 31.07 -23.28 -26.07
C ARG A 15 29.67 -23.17 -26.69
N ARG A 16 29.49 -23.64 -27.93
CA ARG A 16 28.13 -23.76 -28.52
C ARG A 16 27.38 -24.93 -27.85
N VAL A 17 26.20 -24.65 -27.29
CA VAL A 17 25.36 -25.64 -26.61
C VAL A 17 23.98 -25.70 -27.25
N ARG A 18 23.72 -26.74 -28.03
CA ARG A 18 22.38 -27.06 -28.56
C ARG A 18 21.62 -27.90 -27.54
N VAL A 19 20.55 -27.35 -26.97
CA VAL A 19 19.72 -28.02 -25.96
C VAL A 19 18.25 -27.74 -26.21
N GLY A 20 17.41 -28.79 -26.12
CA GLY A 20 15.97 -28.66 -26.28
C GLY A 20 15.35 -27.78 -25.20
N ARG A 21 14.31 -27.00 -25.57
CA ARG A 21 13.61 -26.06 -24.66
C ARG A 21 13.16 -26.69 -23.34
N GLU A 22 12.71 -27.95 -23.41
CA GLU A 22 12.29 -28.76 -22.27
C GLU A 22 13.48 -29.08 -21.35
N ARG A 23 14.54 -29.67 -21.91
CA ARG A 23 15.77 -30.02 -21.19
C ARG A 23 16.43 -28.81 -20.55
N LEU A 24 16.45 -27.66 -21.23
CA LEU A 24 16.95 -26.40 -20.66
C LEU A 24 16.12 -25.96 -19.45
N ARG A 25 14.78 -26.11 -19.48
CA ARG A 25 13.92 -25.77 -18.34
C ARG A 25 14.15 -26.71 -17.15
N GLN A 26 14.32 -28.01 -17.42
CA GLN A 26 14.65 -29.01 -16.40
C GLN A 26 16.01 -28.73 -15.75
N LEU A 27 17.03 -28.38 -16.54
CA LEU A 27 18.35 -28.02 -16.04
C LEU A 27 18.29 -26.76 -15.18
N LEU A 28 17.65 -25.68 -15.65
CA LEU A 28 17.48 -24.46 -14.86
C LEU A 28 16.76 -24.75 -13.52
N ARG A 29 15.67 -25.53 -13.54
CA ARG A 29 14.97 -25.97 -12.31
C ARG A 29 15.86 -26.80 -11.38
N LYS A 30 16.61 -27.77 -11.91
CA LYS A 30 17.56 -28.60 -11.13
C LYS A 30 18.61 -27.76 -10.41
N HIS A 31 19.05 -26.67 -11.02
CA HIS A 31 20.04 -25.75 -10.47
C HIS A 31 19.43 -24.53 -9.75
N GLY A 32 18.12 -24.52 -9.47
CA GLY A 32 17.44 -23.40 -8.79
C GLY A 32 17.37 -22.09 -9.59
N LEU A 33 17.81 -22.10 -10.85
CA LEU A 33 17.88 -20.91 -11.71
C LEU A 33 16.50 -20.55 -12.25
N THR A 34 16.10 -19.31 -12.00
CA THR A 34 14.81 -18.74 -12.41
C THR A 34 15.03 -17.46 -13.21
N PHE A 35 14.10 -17.12 -14.10
CA PHE A 35 14.14 -15.84 -14.80
C PHE A 35 13.63 -14.74 -13.87
N GLN A 36 14.57 -13.99 -13.28
CA GLN A 36 14.30 -12.89 -12.37
C GLN A 36 14.29 -11.54 -13.13
N SER A 37 13.45 -10.61 -12.69
CA SER A 37 13.56 -9.21 -13.12
C SER A 37 14.73 -8.54 -12.40
N THR A 38 15.56 -7.78 -13.12
CA THR A 38 16.55 -6.89 -12.49
C THR A 38 15.85 -5.95 -11.52
N LYS A 39 16.27 -5.97 -10.25
CA LYS A 39 15.82 -5.00 -9.24
C LYS A 39 16.80 -3.84 -9.21
N THR A 40 16.29 -2.62 -9.31
CA THR A 40 17.07 -1.41 -9.05
C THR A 40 17.09 -1.13 -7.55
N TRP A 41 18.26 -0.94 -6.97
CA TRP A 41 18.43 -0.40 -5.63
C TRP A 41 19.06 1.00 -5.73
N LYS A 42 18.84 1.83 -4.71
CA LYS A 42 19.48 3.13 -4.56
C LYS A 42 19.88 3.30 -3.11
N GLU A 43 21.10 3.78 -2.89
CA GLU A 43 21.55 4.23 -1.58
C GLU A 43 21.21 5.72 -1.40
N SER A 44 20.92 6.10 -0.16
CA SER A 44 20.73 7.51 0.20
C SER A 44 22.10 8.17 0.32
N ASN A 45 22.38 9.18 -0.51
CA ASN A 45 23.56 10.05 -0.38
C ASN A 45 23.32 11.27 0.54
N ASP A 46 22.26 11.24 1.33
CA ASP A 46 21.91 12.27 2.30
C ASP A 46 22.88 12.22 3.50
N PRO A 47 23.62 13.29 3.82
CA PRO A 47 24.61 13.28 4.92
C PRO A 47 23.95 13.12 6.30
N ASP A 48 22.70 13.56 6.47
CA ASP A 48 21.96 13.42 7.74
C ASP A 48 21.06 12.17 7.75
N ARG A 49 21.29 11.20 6.85
CA ARG A 49 20.45 9.99 6.69
C ARG A 49 20.12 9.36 8.03
N ASP A 50 21.13 9.05 8.83
CA ASP A 50 20.97 8.24 10.03
C ASP A 50 20.29 9.05 11.15
N ILE A 51 20.57 10.35 11.23
CA ILE A 51 19.89 11.29 12.14
C ILE A 51 18.40 11.40 11.80
N LYS A 52 18.06 11.51 10.52
CA LYS A 52 16.66 11.58 10.04
C LYS A 52 15.91 10.28 10.29
N LEU A 53 16.53 9.13 10.03
CA LEU A 53 15.94 7.82 10.30
C LEU A 53 15.72 7.59 11.80
N ALA A 54 16.74 7.84 12.63
CA ALA A 54 16.63 7.73 14.08
C ALA A 54 15.54 8.65 14.64
N ARG A 55 15.39 9.88 14.11
CA ARG A 55 14.32 10.79 14.55
C ARG A 55 12.93 10.29 14.16
N ILE A 56 12.76 9.73 12.96
CA ILE A 56 11.49 9.13 12.50
C ILE A 56 11.13 7.92 13.37
N GLU A 57 12.08 7.01 13.60
CA GLU A 57 11.92 5.83 14.46
C GLU A 57 11.56 6.23 15.90
N GLN A 58 12.25 7.24 16.45
CA GLN A 58 11.99 7.77 17.78
C GLN A 58 10.54 8.25 17.91
N VAL A 59 10.08 9.17 17.05
CA VAL A 59 8.72 9.74 17.20
C VAL A 59 7.65 8.69 16.98
N MET A 60 7.85 7.75 16.04
CA MET A 60 6.92 6.65 15.80
C MET A 60 6.83 5.66 16.97
N THR A 61 7.90 5.53 17.76
CA THR A 61 7.95 4.62 18.90
C THR A 61 7.48 5.28 20.20
N GLU A 62 7.93 6.50 20.49
CA GLU A 62 7.65 7.21 21.74
C GLU A 62 6.26 7.87 21.76
N VAL A 63 5.80 8.39 20.62
CA VAL A 63 4.60 9.25 20.55
C VAL A 63 3.73 8.99 19.29
N PRO A 64 3.40 7.73 18.93
CA PRO A 64 2.68 7.39 17.69
C PRO A 64 1.36 8.15 17.50
N ASP A 65 0.61 8.42 18.58
CA ASP A 65 -0.64 9.19 18.56
C ASP A 65 -0.48 10.66 18.15
N ARG A 66 0.77 11.15 18.06
CA ARG A 66 1.18 12.48 17.62
C ARG A 66 1.90 12.48 16.28
N VAL A 67 2.16 11.30 15.71
CA VAL A 67 2.84 11.15 14.43
C VAL A 67 1.83 11.02 13.30
N PHE A 68 2.10 11.77 12.25
CA PHE A 68 1.39 11.72 10.98
C PHE A 68 2.39 11.54 9.85
N ALA A 69 1.93 10.98 8.74
CA ALA A 69 2.66 10.93 7.49
C ALA A 69 1.90 11.68 6.40
N PHE A 70 2.63 12.33 5.51
CA PHE A 70 2.09 13.07 4.38
C PHE A 70 2.85 12.71 3.10
N ASP A 71 2.11 12.51 2.01
CA ASP A 71 2.67 12.31 0.66
C ASP A 71 1.65 12.64 -0.46
N GLU A 72 2.14 12.85 -1.68
CA GLU A 72 1.37 13.21 -2.88
C GLU A 72 1.26 12.05 -3.89
N PHE A 73 0.24 11.22 -3.75
CA PHE A 73 -0.06 10.11 -4.65
C PHE A 73 -0.52 10.58 -6.04
N GLY A 74 0.24 10.23 -7.08
CA GLY A 74 -0.13 10.48 -8.46
C GLY A 74 0.99 10.16 -9.46
N PRO A 75 0.80 10.45 -10.76
CA PRO A 75 -0.35 11.09 -11.38
C PRO A 75 -1.59 10.18 -11.51
N LEU A 76 -2.70 10.57 -10.88
CA LEU A 76 -4.00 9.94 -11.04
C LEU A 76 -4.65 10.37 -12.36
N ALA A 77 -5.00 9.41 -13.22
CA ALA A 77 -5.77 9.67 -14.43
C ALA A 77 -6.79 8.56 -14.65
N ALA A 78 -7.99 8.90 -15.12
CA ALA A 78 -8.90 7.89 -15.65
C ALA A 78 -8.25 7.29 -16.92
N ARG A 79 -8.07 5.97 -16.95
CA ARG A 79 -7.52 5.23 -18.09
C ARG A 79 -8.35 3.97 -18.27
N PRO A 80 -8.74 3.61 -19.51
CA PRO A 80 -9.26 2.27 -19.77
C PRO A 80 -8.14 1.26 -19.51
N HIS A 81 -8.45 0.20 -18.77
CA HIS A 81 -7.54 -0.93 -18.53
C HIS A 81 -8.12 -2.16 -19.21
N ALA A 82 -7.27 -3.03 -19.73
CA ALA A 82 -7.70 -4.30 -20.31
C ALA A 82 -8.04 -5.28 -19.17
N GLY A 83 -9.32 -5.60 -19.03
CA GLY A 83 -9.82 -6.65 -18.15
C GLY A 83 -9.67 -8.05 -18.78
N ALA A 84 -10.29 -9.05 -18.14
CA ALA A 84 -10.46 -10.39 -18.69
C ALA A 84 -11.95 -10.79 -18.57
N GLY A 85 -12.53 -11.29 -19.65
CA GLY A 85 -13.95 -11.62 -19.74
C GLY A 85 -14.20 -12.78 -20.70
N TRP A 86 -15.47 -13.23 -20.74
CA TRP A 86 -15.91 -14.27 -21.66
C TRP A 86 -16.20 -13.67 -23.04
N ALA A 87 -15.54 -14.18 -24.07
CA ALA A 87 -15.73 -13.79 -25.46
C ALA A 87 -15.63 -15.02 -26.39
N PRO A 88 -16.23 -14.99 -27.59
CA PRO A 88 -16.14 -16.10 -28.54
C PRO A 88 -14.68 -16.38 -28.95
N ALA A 89 -14.38 -17.66 -29.22
CA ALA A 89 -13.02 -18.09 -29.58
C ALA A 89 -12.51 -17.33 -30.83
N GLY A 90 -11.33 -16.70 -30.72
CA GLY A 90 -10.75 -15.87 -31.78
C GLY A 90 -11.23 -14.41 -31.81
N HIS A 91 -12.30 -14.07 -31.08
CA HIS A 91 -12.92 -12.74 -31.05
C HIS A 91 -12.84 -12.11 -29.65
N PRO A 92 -11.64 -11.82 -29.10
CA PRO A 92 -11.52 -11.10 -27.84
C PRO A 92 -12.00 -9.66 -27.99
N ASP A 93 -12.52 -9.09 -26.90
CA ASP A 93 -12.76 -7.65 -26.80
C ASP A 93 -11.44 -6.88 -26.95
N ARG A 94 -11.47 -5.77 -27.71
CA ARG A 94 -10.29 -4.98 -28.06
C ARG A 94 -10.47 -3.54 -27.61
N LEU A 95 -9.58 -3.09 -26.74
CA LEU A 95 -9.44 -1.67 -26.43
C LEU A 95 -8.49 -1.02 -27.44
N PRO A 96 -8.77 0.23 -27.89
CA PRO A 96 -7.83 0.99 -28.72
C PRO A 96 -6.48 1.18 -28.03
N ALA A 97 -5.38 1.09 -28.79
CA ALA A 97 -4.02 1.28 -28.25
C ALA A 97 -3.78 2.71 -27.72
N ASN A 98 -4.48 3.69 -28.27
CA ASN A 98 -4.44 5.10 -27.87
C ASN A 98 -5.74 5.48 -27.15
N TYR A 99 -5.64 6.21 -26.05
CA TYR A 99 -6.79 6.76 -25.32
C TYR A 99 -6.60 8.26 -25.06
N HIS A 100 -7.70 9.03 -25.14
CA HIS A 100 -7.67 10.46 -24.85
C HIS A 100 -7.85 10.72 -23.35
N LYS A 101 -7.04 11.62 -22.77
CA LYS A 101 -7.09 11.98 -21.34
C LYS A 101 -8.18 13.02 -21.05
N LEU A 102 -9.44 12.67 -21.31
CA LEU A 102 -10.59 13.59 -21.27
C LEU A 102 -10.76 14.36 -19.94
N HIS A 103 -10.36 13.76 -18.82
CA HIS A 103 -10.54 14.35 -17.48
C HIS A 103 -9.23 14.85 -16.83
N GLY A 104 -8.16 14.96 -17.63
CA GLY A 104 -6.85 15.43 -17.19
C GLY A 104 -6.12 14.47 -16.24
N VAL A 105 -5.20 15.04 -15.46
CA VAL A 105 -4.40 14.37 -14.42
C VAL A 105 -4.70 15.04 -13.08
N ARG A 106 -4.71 14.25 -12.01
CA ARG A 106 -4.96 14.68 -10.63
C ARG A 106 -3.86 14.15 -9.69
N GLN A 107 -3.83 14.68 -8.48
CA GLN A 107 -2.90 14.34 -7.42
C GLN A 107 -3.72 14.17 -6.13
N PHE A 108 -3.56 13.07 -5.41
CA PHE A 108 -4.16 12.88 -4.10
C PHE A 108 -3.13 13.24 -3.03
N HIS A 109 -3.44 14.26 -2.24
CA HIS A 109 -2.64 14.66 -1.08
C HIS A 109 -3.14 13.83 0.11
N GLY A 110 -2.38 12.79 0.48
CA GLY A 110 -2.73 11.88 1.56
C GLY A 110 -2.12 12.33 2.89
N CYS A 111 -2.89 12.14 3.95
CA CYS A 111 -2.51 12.35 5.34
C CYS A 111 -2.86 11.07 6.10
N TYR A 112 -1.89 10.48 6.78
CA TYR A 112 -2.04 9.26 7.57
C TYR A 112 -1.72 9.54 9.03
N SER A 113 -2.56 9.12 9.98
CA SER A 113 -2.24 9.10 11.41
C SER A 113 -1.68 7.74 11.79
N VAL A 114 -0.52 7.73 12.45
CA VAL A 114 0.16 6.48 12.84
C VAL A 114 -0.57 5.81 14.00
N GLY A 115 -0.88 6.55 15.08
CA GLY A 115 -1.61 6.00 16.23
C GLY A 115 -3.07 5.64 15.94
N ASP A 116 -3.77 6.42 15.10
CA ASP A 116 -5.19 6.16 14.78
C ASP A 116 -5.38 5.15 13.62
N ASP A 117 -4.31 4.64 13.00
CA ASP A 117 -4.31 3.86 11.73
C ASP A 117 -5.30 4.39 10.68
N THR A 118 -5.33 5.72 10.51
CA THR A 118 -6.37 6.41 9.74
C THR A 118 -5.77 7.23 8.61
N LEU A 119 -6.13 6.88 7.37
CA LEU A 119 -5.76 7.60 6.15
C LEU A 119 -6.92 8.48 5.66
N TRP A 120 -6.63 9.76 5.38
CA TRP A 120 -7.54 10.68 4.69
C TRP A 120 -6.78 11.51 3.66
N GLY A 121 -7.47 12.35 2.88
CA GLY A 121 -6.80 13.22 1.93
C GLY A 121 -7.74 13.93 0.96
N VAL A 122 -7.15 14.73 0.05
CA VAL A 122 -7.90 15.55 -0.92
C VAL A 122 -7.31 15.38 -2.32
N VAL A 123 -8.17 15.26 -3.33
CA VAL A 123 -7.77 15.15 -4.75
C VAL A 123 -7.71 16.55 -5.39
N HIS A 124 -6.50 17.00 -5.73
CA HIS A 124 -6.24 18.28 -6.38
C HIS A 124 -5.99 18.12 -7.90
N ARG A 125 -6.28 19.16 -8.68
CA ARG A 125 -6.03 19.20 -10.15
C ARG A 125 -4.58 19.51 -10.52
N ARG A 126 -3.79 20.11 -9.63
CA ARG A 126 -2.39 20.51 -9.83
C ARG A 126 -1.65 20.45 -8.49
N LYS A 127 -0.33 20.16 -8.50
CA LYS A 127 0.54 20.32 -7.32
C LYS A 127 0.68 21.82 -6.99
N SER A 128 0.73 22.16 -5.70
CA SER A 128 0.96 23.52 -5.21
C SER A 128 1.35 23.49 -3.73
N ALA A 129 2.30 24.33 -3.33
CA ALA A 129 2.66 24.49 -1.91
C ALA A 129 1.46 24.95 -1.04
N ALA A 130 0.45 25.59 -1.64
CA ALA A 130 -0.80 25.92 -0.95
C ALA A 130 -1.62 24.66 -0.59
N ASN A 131 -1.60 23.62 -1.43
CA ASN A 131 -2.26 22.35 -1.15
C ASN A 131 -1.52 21.60 -0.04
N THR A 132 -0.18 21.56 -0.08
CA THR A 132 0.64 21.02 1.03
C THR A 132 0.30 21.73 2.34
N LEU A 133 0.29 23.07 2.35
CA LEU A 133 -0.05 23.83 3.55
C LEU A 133 -1.49 23.58 4.03
N ALA A 134 -2.44 23.36 3.12
CA ALA A 134 -3.81 22.96 3.48
C ALA A 134 -3.87 21.56 4.12
N ALA A 135 -3.11 20.60 3.60
CA ALA A 135 -2.99 19.26 4.16
C ALA A 135 -2.35 19.29 5.57
N LEU A 136 -1.25 20.03 5.74
CA LEU A 136 -0.61 20.22 7.06
C LEU A 136 -1.56 20.90 8.06
N LYS A 137 -2.34 21.90 7.63
CA LYS A 137 -3.41 22.50 8.45
C LYS A 137 -4.51 21.50 8.81
N SER A 138 -4.86 20.57 7.92
CA SER A 138 -5.80 19.47 8.23
C SER A 138 -5.23 18.54 9.31
N ILE A 139 -3.95 18.17 9.20
CA ILE A 139 -3.27 17.35 10.21
C ILE A 139 -3.26 18.07 11.57
N ARG A 140 -2.88 19.36 11.61
CA ARG A 140 -2.88 20.12 12.88
C ARG A 140 -4.25 20.24 13.52
N ARG A 141 -5.35 20.22 12.74
CA ARG A 141 -6.73 20.20 13.25
C ARG A 141 -7.15 18.85 13.84
N ALA A 142 -6.50 17.75 13.48
CA ALA A 142 -6.80 16.42 14.04
C ALA A 142 -6.34 16.24 15.50
N ARG A 143 -5.54 17.16 16.04
CA ARG A 143 -5.05 17.20 17.43
C ARG A 143 -5.10 18.62 18.01
N PRO A 144 -6.29 19.21 18.26
CA PRO A 144 -6.45 20.64 18.52
C PRO A 144 -5.88 21.15 19.86
N ASP A 145 -5.38 20.27 20.73
CA ASP A 145 -4.96 20.51 22.12
C ASP A 145 -3.68 21.33 22.35
N GLY A 146 -3.13 21.98 21.32
CA GLY A 146 -1.94 22.82 21.46
C GLY A 146 -0.63 22.08 21.78
N ALA A 147 -0.62 20.75 21.84
CA ALA A 147 0.60 19.95 21.98
C ALA A 147 1.40 19.88 20.65
N PRO A 148 2.69 19.46 20.70
CA PRO A 148 3.45 19.16 19.48
C PRO A 148 2.84 18.01 18.67
N ILE A 149 3.03 18.07 17.36
CA ILE A 149 2.79 16.95 16.44
C ILE A 149 3.95 16.81 15.46
N TYR A 150 4.16 15.60 14.97
CA TYR A 150 5.28 15.23 14.10
C TYR A 150 4.72 14.80 12.75
N VAL A 151 5.20 15.39 11.66
CA VAL A 151 4.77 15.04 10.30
C VAL A 151 5.96 14.50 9.53
N ILE A 152 5.90 13.22 9.20
CA ILE A 152 6.83 12.54 8.29
C ILE A 152 6.43 12.89 6.86
N LEU A 153 7.38 13.33 6.05
CA LEU A 153 7.16 13.69 4.66
C LEU A 153 8.43 13.55 3.83
N ASP A 154 8.29 13.46 2.51
CA ASP A 154 9.44 13.37 1.62
C ASP A 154 10.23 14.68 1.55
N ASN A 155 11.48 14.62 1.07
CA ASN A 155 12.38 15.77 1.03
C ASN A 155 12.15 16.68 -0.19
N LEU A 156 10.91 16.77 -0.72
CA LEU A 156 10.60 17.56 -1.91
C LEU A 156 10.76 19.07 -1.65
N SER A 157 11.30 19.80 -2.64
CA SER A 157 11.52 21.26 -2.54
C SER A 157 10.24 22.04 -2.22
N ALA A 158 9.09 21.58 -2.70
CA ALA A 158 7.78 22.16 -2.43
C ALA A 158 7.41 22.19 -0.93
N HIS A 159 7.96 21.29 -0.13
CA HIS A 159 7.69 21.18 1.31
C HIS A 159 8.65 22.02 2.16
N ARG A 160 9.74 22.54 1.57
CA ARG A 160 10.74 23.38 2.27
C ARG A 160 10.45 24.89 2.19
N GLY A 161 9.37 25.31 1.53
CA GLY A 161 9.02 26.72 1.35
C GLY A 161 8.92 27.47 2.69
N ALA A 162 9.44 28.71 2.74
CA ALA A 162 9.52 29.50 3.97
C ALA A 162 8.17 29.64 4.69
N ALA A 163 7.07 29.82 3.93
CA ALA A 163 5.72 29.89 4.48
C ALA A 163 5.28 28.61 5.22
N ILE A 164 5.66 27.42 4.72
CA ILE A 164 5.37 26.13 5.37
C ILE A 164 6.16 26.02 6.68
N ARG A 165 7.48 26.29 6.63
CA ARG A 165 8.36 26.23 7.81
C ARG A 165 7.93 27.21 8.91
N GLN A 166 7.64 28.46 8.56
CA GLN A 166 7.13 29.47 9.50
C GLN A 166 5.77 29.09 10.08
N TRP A 167 4.87 28.55 9.27
CA TRP A 167 3.57 28.07 9.78
C TRP A 167 3.75 26.88 10.72
N ALA A 168 4.59 25.90 10.37
CA ALA A 168 4.86 24.72 11.17
C ALA A 168 5.43 25.09 12.55
N ALA A 169 6.47 25.94 12.59
CA ALA A 169 7.04 26.45 13.83
C ALA A 169 6.00 27.15 14.73
N ARG A 170 5.18 28.05 14.17
CA ARG A 170 4.10 28.74 14.91
C ARG A 170 2.99 27.82 15.43
N ASN A 171 2.86 26.61 14.90
CA ASN A 171 1.80 25.66 15.25
C ASN A 171 2.32 24.42 16.01
N LYS A 172 3.59 24.42 16.45
CA LYS A 172 4.27 23.27 17.07
C LYS A 172 4.19 22.00 16.20
N VAL A 173 4.42 22.16 14.89
CA VAL A 173 4.53 21.04 13.95
C VAL A 173 6.00 20.82 13.63
N GLU A 174 6.53 19.67 14.03
CA GLU A 174 7.86 19.23 13.57
C GLU A 174 7.72 18.55 12.21
N LEU A 175 8.62 18.89 11.28
CA LEU A 175 8.66 18.33 9.93
C LEU A 175 9.82 17.34 9.83
N CYS A 176 9.51 16.05 9.95
CA CYS A 176 10.45 14.94 9.95
C CYS A 176 10.69 14.48 8.50
N PHE A 177 11.63 15.13 7.82
CA PHE A 177 11.93 14.80 6.42
C PHE A 177 12.63 13.44 6.28
N THR A 178 12.10 12.55 5.43
CA THR A 178 12.81 11.30 5.09
C THR A 178 14.14 11.59 4.38
N PRO A 179 15.17 10.75 4.53
CA PRO A 179 16.39 10.87 3.72
C PRO A 179 16.10 10.79 2.23
N THR A 180 17.00 11.36 1.42
CA THR A 180 16.92 11.29 -0.04
C THR A 180 16.93 9.83 -0.52
N TYR A 181 16.06 9.47 -1.47
CA TYR A 181 15.82 8.09 -1.95
C TYR A 181 15.29 7.08 -0.91
N SER A 182 14.89 7.52 0.28
CA SER A 182 14.38 6.65 1.36
C SER A 182 12.88 6.80 1.59
N SER A 183 12.06 6.77 0.52
CA SER A 183 10.60 6.90 0.66
C SER A 183 9.96 5.76 1.46
N TRP A 184 10.60 4.59 1.51
CA TRP A 184 10.26 3.46 2.39
C TRP A 184 10.19 3.82 3.89
N ALA A 185 10.83 4.92 4.32
CA ALA A 185 10.76 5.43 5.69
C ALA A 185 9.49 6.27 5.97
N ASN A 186 8.67 6.57 4.95
CA ASN A 186 7.40 7.28 5.09
C ASN A 186 6.26 6.24 5.21
N PRO A 187 5.61 6.06 6.39
CA PRO A 187 4.68 4.94 6.59
C PRO A 187 3.41 5.01 5.73
N ILE A 188 3.08 6.17 5.14
CA ILE A 188 1.95 6.30 4.21
C ILE A 188 2.15 5.53 2.89
N GLU A 189 3.40 5.27 2.47
CA GLU A 189 3.74 4.54 1.23
C GLU A 189 3.21 3.10 1.26
N ALA A 190 3.13 2.47 2.45
CA ALA A 190 2.54 1.15 2.63
C ALA A 190 1.04 1.14 2.27
N HIS A 191 0.32 2.24 2.53
CA HIS A 191 -1.09 2.42 2.19
C HIS A 191 -1.29 2.79 0.71
N PHE A 192 -0.30 3.44 0.08
CA PHE A 192 -0.33 3.80 -1.34
C PHE A 192 -0.05 2.62 -2.28
N GLY A 193 0.68 1.60 -1.83
CA GLY A 193 0.89 0.35 -2.58
C GLY A 193 -0.42 -0.30 -3.09
N PRO A 194 -1.40 -0.58 -2.22
CA PRO A 194 -2.73 -1.05 -2.62
C PRO A 194 -3.47 -0.10 -3.58
N LEU A 195 -3.38 1.22 -3.36
CA LEU A 195 -4.00 2.21 -4.25
C LEU A 195 -3.43 2.16 -5.67
N HIS A 196 -2.13 1.92 -5.84
CA HIS A 196 -1.52 1.70 -7.17
C HIS A 196 -2.07 0.47 -7.90
N VAL A 197 -2.46 -0.58 -7.18
CA VAL A 197 -3.05 -1.79 -7.76
C VAL A 197 -4.52 -1.56 -8.10
N HIS A 198 -5.28 -0.91 -7.22
CA HIS A 198 -6.72 -0.70 -7.41
C HIS A 198 -7.03 0.35 -8.48
N HIS A 199 -6.23 1.42 -8.58
CA HIS A 199 -6.33 2.41 -9.66
C HIS A 199 -6.17 1.80 -11.06
N ARG A 200 -5.43 0.69 -11.17
CA ARG A 200 -5.22 -0.08 -12.41
C ARG A 200 -6.33 -1.09 -12.73
N ARG A 201 -7.37 -1.20 -11.90
CA ARG A 201 -8.42 -2.25 -11.98
C ARG A 201 -9.85 -1.70 -11.94
N ILE A 202 -10.05 -0.42 -12.23
CA ILE A 202 -11.40 0.12 -12.39
C ILE A 202 -11.95 -0.37 -13.74
N GLU A 203 -12.72 -1.46 -13.69
CA GLU A 203 -13.44 -2.02 -14.83
C GLU A 203 -14.52 -1.02 -15.32
N PRO A 204 -14.60 -0.72 -16.63
CA PRO A 204 -15.68 0.11 -17.17
C PRO A 204 -16.97 -0.71 -17.26
N GLY A 205 -17.96 -0.47 -16.38
CA GLY A 205 -19.29 -1.05 -16.54
C GLY A 205 -20.19 -1.16 -15.31
N GLN A 206 -19.65 -1.06 -14.08
CA GLN A 206 -20.47 -1.18 -12.87
C GLN A 206 -21.27 0.12 -12.63
N PRO A 207 -22.62 0.12 -12.64
CA PRO A 207 -23.39 1.31 -12.27
C PRO A 207 -23.20 1.63 -10.77
N PRO A 208 -23.29 2.90 -10.35
CA PRO A 208 -23.15 3.27 -8.95
C PRO A 208 -24.31 2.69 -8.13
N GLY A 209 -24.03 1.63 -7.39
CA GLY A 209 -24.95 1.10 -6.39
C GLY A 209 -25.25 2.17 -5.35
N VAL A 210 -26.53 2.53 -5.20
CA VAL A 210 -26.99 3.45 -4.16
C VAL A 210 -26.83 2.75 -2.82
N HIS A 211 -25.72 3.02 -2.13
CA HIS A 211 -25.56 2.64 -0.73
C HIS A 211 -26.47 3.51 0.13
N GLN A 212 -27.72 3.05 0.31
CA GLN A 212 -28.53 3.45 1.45
C GLN A 212 -27.77 3.07 2.72
N GLY A 213 -27.52 4.05 3.59
CA GLY A 213 -26.78 3.84 4.83
C GLY A 213 -27.65 3.18 5.90
N HIS A 214 -27.12 2.17 6.59
CA HIS A 214 -27.56 1.72 7.91
C HIS A 214 -26.37 1.07 8.65
N PRO A 215 -26.41 0.88 9.99
CA PRO A 215 -25.33 1.43 10.80
C PRO A 215 -24.50 0.41 11.60
N ARG A 216 -23.35 0.89 12.10
CA ARG A 216 -22.58 0.36 13.25
C ARG A 216 -22.14 -1.11 13.20
N LEU A 217 -20.88 -1.32 12.81
CA LEU A 217 -20.11 -2.49 13.23
C LEU A 217 -19.72 -2.39 14.71
N SER A 218 -20.53 -2.98 15.59
CA SER A 218 -20.20 -3.10 17.02
C SER A 218 -20.76 -4.39 17.64
N ALA A 219 -20.31 -5.55 17.17
CA ALA A 219 -20.53 -6.85 17.84
C ALA A 219 -19.65 -7.97 17.26
N LEU A 220 -18.37 -8.06 17.67
CA LEU A 220 -17.59 -9.30 17.54
C LEU A 220 -16.83 -9.66 18.81
N ALA A 221 -17.53 -9.63 19.94
CA ALA A 221 -17.02 -10.07 21.23
C ALA A 221 -18.12 -10.77 22.04
N GLN A 222 -18.44 -12.04 21.70
CA GLN A 222 -19.07 -12.96 22.66
C GLN A 222 -18.98 -14.46 22.25
N ARG A 223 -18.08 -15.16 22.96
CA ARG A 223 -18.25 -16.52 23.52
C ARG A 223 -18.68 -17.66 22.57
N LYS A 224 -17.71 -18.49 22.16
CA LYS A 224 -17.95 -19.93 21.94
C LYS A 224 -18.37 -20.57 23.28
N ARG A 225 -19.52 -21.25 23.32
CA ARG A 225 -19.86 -22.28 24.32
C ARG A 225 -19.91 -23.65 23.63
N PRO A 226 -19.38 -24.73 24.23
CA PRO A 226 -19.55 -26.09 23.70
C PRO A 226 -20.98 -26.62 23.95
N PRO A 227 -21.45 -27.62 23.19
CA PRO A 227 -22.80 -28.17 23.32
C PRO A 227 -22.97 -29.02 24.60
N PRO A 228 -24.21 -29.17 25.12
CA PRO A 228 -24.48 -29.93 26.33
C PRO A 228 -24.36 -31.45 26.12
N ARG A 229 -23.91 -32.16 27.16
CA ARG A 229 -23.90 -33.64 27.21
C ARG A 229 -25.33 -34.19 27.40
N ARG A 230 -25.64 -35.33 26.78
CA ARG A 230 -26.89 -36.08 27.00
C ARG A 230 -26.95 -36.61 28.45
N PRO A 231 -28.11 -36.58 29.12
CA PRO A 231 -28.28 -37.22 30.43
C PRO A 231 -28.23 -38.75 30.31
N GLY A 232 -27.64 -39.40 31.31
CA GLY A 232 -27.48 -40.85 31.37
C GLY A 232 -28.75 -41.59 31.78
N ARG A 233 -28.85 -42.85 31.38
CA ARG A 233 -29.92 -43.78 31.78
C ARG A 233 -29.81 -44.09 33.27
N THR A 234 -30.84 -43.80 34.05
CA THR A 234 -30.99 -44.31 35.42
C THR A 234 -31.53 -45.74 35.39
N THR A 235 -30.83 -46.68 36.04
CA THR A 235 -31.36 -48.00 36.40
C THR A 235 -31.99 -47.95 37.79
N PRO A 236 -33.14 -48.59 38.04
CA PRO A 236 -33.73 -48.66 39.38
C PRO A 236 -32.90 -49.56 40.31
N ARG A 237 -32.80 -49.15 41.57
CA ARG A 237 -32.14 -49.90 42.64
C ARG A 237 -33.16 -50.85 43.29
N THR A 238 -32.89 -52.16 43.30
CA THR A 238 -33.66 -53.14 44.08
C THR A 238 -33.00 -53.42 45.43
N HIS A 239 -33.77 -53.21 46.48
CA HIS A 239 -33.64 -53.71 47.87
C HIS A 239 -35.09 -54.06 48.31
N PRO A 240 -35.37 -54.82 49.39
CA PRO A 240 -34.53 -55.26 50.52
C PRO A 240 -34.26 -56.80 50.45
N HIS A 241 -34.12 -57.65 51.49
CA HIS A 241 -34.20 -57.61 52.97
C HIS A 241 -33.12 -58.58 53.58
N PRO A 242 -33.05 -58.85 54.91
CA PRO A 242 -31.80 -59.24 55.57
C PRO A 242 -31.77 -60.67 56.18
N LEU A 243 -30.57 -61.13 56.53
CA LEU A 243 -30.13 -61.48 57.90
C LEU A 243 -28.61 -61.66 57.92
#